data_AF-A0A8J7U1N7-F1
#
_entry.id   AF-A0A8J7U1N7-F1
#
_cell.length_a   1.000
_cell.length_b   1.000
_cell.length_c   1.000
_cell.angle_alpha   90.00
_cell.angle_beta   90.00
_cell.angle_gamma   90.00
#
_symmetry.space_group_name_H-M   'P 1'
#
loop_
_entity.id
_entity.type
_entity.pdbx_description
1 polymer ?
#
loop_
_entity_poly.entity_id
_entity_poly.type
_entity_poly.pdbx_seq_one_letter_code
_entity_poly.pdbx_strand_id
1 'polypeptide(L)'
;MAIARTWSVAVVGVDGVVVEIEADIAAGLPGVHLMGLPDATLRESKDRVRAAVRNSGVSWPRQQVCLGLSPAALPKGGAGYDLAIACAVLAAAKEAPSDPLQGTVLLGELALDGRLRSVRGVLPALLAAKRVGLRRAIVPAGTLPEAALVAGLEVRGARTLADVLDWLRGEPNTLLEPGEAVRSASTEPEPDLADVVGQPEARWALEVAAAGGHHLLLAGPPGTGKTMLARRLPGLLPPLSSEDALEVTAINSVAGLLTEHGPLIDKPPFVAPHHTTSVSALVGGGTGLAKPGAVSRAHRGILFLDEAAEFGPQRLNALRTALEEGEVRHARRDGIVRYPARCQLVLATNLCPCAPPRDSDCTCSPRARRQYLGRLSG
;
A
#
# COMPACT_ATOMS: atom_id res chain seq x y z
N MET A 1 32.51 20.89 -10.95
CA MET A 1 31.39 20.28 -11.69
C MET A 1 30.11 20.68 -10.98
N ALA A 2 29.08 21.15 -11.68
CA ALA A 2 27.80 21.54 -11.10
C ALA A 2 26.83 20.35 -11.13
N ILE A 3 27.31 19.19 -10.64
CA ILE A 3 26.54 17.96 -10.55
C ILE A 3 26.26 17.68 -9.08
N ALA A 4 25.00 17.40 -8.76
CA ALA A 4 24.61 16.91 -7.45
C ALA A 4 23.71 15.67 -7.56
N ARG A 5 23.67 14.90 -6.49
CA ARG A 5 23.00 13.61 -6.42
C ARG A 5 22.07 13.55 -5.23
N THR A 6 20.87 13.00 -5.43
CA THR A 6 19.92 12.67 -4.37
C THR A 6 19.33 11.28 -4.61
N TRP A 7 18.66 10.75 -3.59
CA TRP A 7 18.05 9.44 -3.64
C TRP A 7 16.54 9.55 -3.45
N SER A 8 15.80 8.78 -4.23
CA SER A 8 14.37 8.54 -4.05
C SER A 8 14.08 7.05 -4.30
N VAL A 9 12.82 6.64 -4.36
CA VAL A 9 12.45 5.24 -4.56
C VAL A 9 11.23 5.15 -5.46
N ALA A 10 11.33 4.29 -6.48
CA ALA A 10 10.19 3.86 -7.27
C ALA A 10 9.51 2.69 -6.57
N VAL A 11 8.19 2.78 -6.39
CA VAL A 11 7.40 1.68 -5.82
C VAL A 11 6.78 0.87 -6.96
N VAL A 12 7.07 -0.43 -6.99
CA VAL A 12 6.56 -1.39 -7.97
C VAL A 12 5.85 -2.51 -7.22
N GLY A 13 4.52 -2.41 -7.12
CA GLY A 13 3.76 -3.31 -6.26
C GLY A 13 3.97 -2.97 -4.80
N VAL A 14 4.47 -3.93 -4.03
CA VAL A 14 4.94 -3.73 -2.65
C VAL A 14 6.47 -3.69 -2.54
N ASP A 15 7.18 -3.75 -3.67
CA ASP A 15 8.63 -3.63 -3.70
C ASP A 15 9.05 -2.19 -3.99
N GLY A 16 10.22 -1.81 -3.48
CA GLY A 16 10.87 -0.54 -3.78
C GLY A 16 12.15 -0.76 -4.59
N VAL A 17 12.39 0.09 -5.57
CA VAL A 17 13.65 0.18 -6.31
C VAL A 17 14.22 1.57 -6.11
N VAL A 18 15.41 1.64 -5.49
CA VAL A 18 16.08 2.91 -5.23
C VAL A 18 16.41 3.60 -6.56
N VAL A 19 16.10 4.89 -6.62
CA VAL A 19 16.33 5.76 -7.76
C VAL A 19 17.36 6.81 -7.40
N GLU A 20 18.47 6.81 -8.11
CA GLU A 20 19.44 7.91 -8.07
C GLU A 20 18.96 9.02 -8.99
N ILE A 21 18.93 10.25 -8.46
CA ILE A 21 18.58 11.45 -9.22
C ILE A 21 19.82 12.33 -9.30
N GLU A 22 20.31 12.53 -10.51
CA GLU A 22 21.42 13.43 -10.79
C GLU A 22 20.88 14.72 -11.43
N ALA A 23 21.33 15.86 -10.92
CA ALA A 23 21.10 17.16 -11.55
C ALA A 23 22.43 17.72 -12.03
N ASP A 24 22.51 18.09 -13.30
CA ASP A 24 23.62 18.82 -13.90
C ASP A 24 23.15 20.19 -14.41
N ILE A 25 23.92 21.23 -14.13
CA ILE A 25 23.63 22.60 -14.56
C ILE A 25 24.67 23.06 -15.56
N ALA A 26 24.23 23.23 -16.80
CA ALA A 26 25.08 23.59 -17.93
C ALA A 26 24.75 24.99 -18.46
N ALA A 27 25.75 25.65 -19.06
CA ALA A 27 25.53 26.92 -19.74
C ALA A 27 24.57 26.75 -20.93
N GLY A 28 23.59 27.65 -21.07
CA GLY A 28 22.57 27.56 -22.10
C GLY A 28 21.33 28.37 -21.75
N LEU A 29 20.32 28.33 -22.63
CA LEU A 29 19.02 28.95 -22.38
C LEU A 29 18.31 28.24 -21.21
N PRO A 30 17.55 28.96 -20.36
CA PRO A 30 16.79 28.36 -19.27
C PRO A 30 15.88 27.24 -19.77
N GLY A 31 16.05 26.04 -19.21
CA GLY A 31 15.32 24.85 -19.63
C GLY A 31 15.49 23.71 -18.64
N VAL A 32 14.56 22.75 -18.63
CA VAL A 32 14.67 21.54 -17.81
C VAL A 32 14.46 20.33 -18.71
N HIS A 33 15.47 19.45 -18.77
CA HIS A 33 15.42 18.18 -19.48
C HIS A 33 15.38 17.04 -18.47
N LEU A 34 14.37 16.17 -18.56
CA LEU A 34 14.17 15.06 -17.65
C LEU A 34 14.31 13.74 -18.41
N MET A 35 15.24 12.89 -17.97
CA MET A 35 15.58 11.61 -18.59
C MET A 35 15.33 10.45 -17.61
N GLY A 36 15.25 9.22 -18.13
CA GLY A 36 15.02 8.02 -17.32
C GLY A 36 13.58 7.53 -17.30
N LEU A 37 12.88 7.56 -18.44
CA LEU A 37 11.51 7.05 -18.63
C LEU A 37 10.46 7.62 -17.64
N PRO A 38 10.30 8.96 -17.53
CA PRO A 38 9.25 9.54 -16.71
C PRO A 38 7.86 9.37 -17.33
N ASP A 39 6.82 9.16 -16.52
CA ASP A 39 5.43 9.29 -16.95
C ASP A 39 5.01 10.76 -17.17
N ALA A 40 3.74 11.02 -17.50
CA ALA A 40 3.24 12.37 -17.72
C ALA A 40 3.32 13.22 -16.43
N THR A 41 2.90 12.67 -15.29
CA THR A 41 2.91 13.35 -13.99
C THR A 41 4.33 13.75 -13.58
N LEU A 42 5.31 12.87 -13.80
CA LEU A 42 6.70 13.12 -13.48
C LEU A 42 7.32 14.15 -14.43
N ARG A 43 6.90 14.22 -15.70
CA ARG A 43 7.30 15.30 -16.63
C ARG A 43 6.78 16.67 -16.22
N GLU A 44 5.58 16.74 -15.65
CA GLU A 44 5.00 17.98 -15.12
C GLU A 44 5.70 18.45 -13.83
N SER A 45 6.44 17.57 -13.15
CA SER A 45 7.19 17.90 -11.93
C SER A 45 8.17 19.06 -12.14
N LYS A 46 8.71 19.25 -13.34
CA LYS A 46 9.63 20.37 -13.63
C LYS A 46 9.02 21.74 -13.32
N ASP A 47 7.74 21.92 -13.63
CA ASP A 47 7.04 23.19 -13.45
C ASP A 47 6.56 23.32 -12.00
N ARG A 48 6.11 22.20 -11.42
CA ARG A 48 5.68 22.11 -10.03
C ARG A 48 6.82 22.37 -9.04
N VAL A 49 7.97 21.70 -9.23
CA VAL A 49 9.19 21.88 -8.43
C VAL A 49 9.72 23.30 -8.58
N ARG A 50 9.78 23.86 -9.80
CA ARG A 50 10.21 25.24 -10.02
C ARG A 50 9.35 26.24 -9.26
N ALA A 51 8.02 26.07 -9.26
CA ALA A 51 7.11 26.93 -8.50
C ALA A 51 7.32 26.79 -6.99
N ALA A 52 7.42 25.55 -6.50
CA ALA A 52 7.67 25.25 -5.08
C ALA A 52 8.97 25.88 -4.56
N VAL A 53 10.06 25.77 -5.33
CA VAL A 53 11.36 26.39 -5.00
C VAL A 53 11.23 27.91 -4.87
N ARG A 54 10.60 28.57 -5.86
CA ARG A 54 10.39 30.02 -5.82
C ARG A 54 9.54 30.46 -4.64
N ASN A 55 8.48 29.73 -4.34
CA ASN A 55 7.58 30.02 -3.22
C ASN A 55 8.15 29.63 -1.86
N SER A 56 9.28 28.91 -1.83
CA SER A 56 10.07 28.63 -0.63
C SER A 56 11.21 29.64 -0.40
N GLY A 57 11.20 30.77 -1.12
CA GLY A 57 12.16 31.85 -0.94
C GLY A 57 13.52 31.64 -1.61
N VAL A 58 13.67 30.64 -2.49
CA VAL A 58 14.93 30.35 -3.20
C VAL A 58 14.77 30.54 -4.70
N SER A 59 15.84 30.98 -5.37
CA SER A 59 15.83 31.18 -6.81
C SER A 59 16.02 29.86 -7.56
N TRP A 60 15.19 29.62 -8.58
CA TRP A 60 15.44 28.55 -9.54
C TRP A 60 16.58 28.94 -10.49
N PRO A 61 17.49 28.02 -10.87
CA PRO A 61 18.58 28.31 -11.80
C PRO A 61 18.08 28.89 -13.14
N ARG A 62 18.79 29.90 -13.65
CA ARG A 62 18.49 30.52 -14.96
C ARG A 62 19.20 29.81 -16.12
N GLN A 63 20.01 28.80 -15.82
CA GLN A 63 20.73 27.97 -16.78
C GLN A 63 19.90 26.75 -17.20
N GLN A 64 20.46 25.95 -18.10
CA GLN A 64 19.87 24.67 -18.49
C GLN A 64 20.10 23.64 -17.37
N VAL A 65 19.02 23.00 -16.92
CA VAL A 65 19.04 21.93 -15.92
C VAL A 65 18.78 20.60 -16.62
N CYS A 66 19.68 19.64 -16.41
CA CYS A 66 19.57 18.28 -16.91
C CYS A 66 19.37 17.33 -15.72
N LEU A 67 18.28 16.57 -15.73
CA LEU A 67 17.92 15.63 -14.68
C LEU A 67 17.95 14.20 -15.22
N GLY A 68 18.79 13.36 -14.62
CA GLY A 68 18.89 11.94 -14.91
C GLY A 68 18.32 11.10 -13.76
N LEU A 69 17.42 10.16 -14.06
CA LEU A 69 16.87 9.21 -13.08
C LEU A 69 17.32 7.80 -13.42
N SER A 70 18.11 7.19 -12.54
CA SER A 70 18.67 5.84 -12.69
C SER A 70 17.99 4.86 -11.73
N PRO A 71 17.71 3.59 -12.11
CA PRO A 71 18.08 2.94 -13.38
C PRO A 71 17.21 3.35 -14.56
N ALA A 72 17.81 3.58 -15.73
CA ALA A 72 17.10 4.07 -16.93
C ALA A 72 16.06 3.10 -17.52
N ALA A 73 16.20 1.79 -17.26
CA ALA A 73 15.29 0.76 -17.77
C ALA A 73 13.99 0.63 -16.95
N LEU A 74 13.94 1.22 -15.76
CA LEU A 74 12.76 1.17 -14.90
C LEU A 74 11.91 2.42 -15.16
N PRO A 75 10.64 2.29 -15.58
CA PRO A 75 9.73 3.44 -15.67
C PRO A 75 9.53 4.11 -14.31
N LYS A 76 9.64 5.44 -14.25
CA LYS A 76 9.35 6.22 -13.04
C LYS A 76 8.08 7.02 -13.22
N GLY A 77 7.15 6.90 -12.27
CA GLY A 77 5.87 7.59 -12.35
C GLY A 77 5.39 8.18 -11.04
N GLY A 78 4.47 9.13 -11.16
CA GLY A 78 3.92 9.90 -10.04
C GLY A 78 4.80 11.06 -9.57
N ALA A 79 4.32 11.77 -8.55
CA ALA A 79 4.91 13.01 -8.04
C ALA A 79 5.87 12.81 -6.85
N GLY A 80 6.14 11.57 -6.43
CA GLY A 80 6.93 11.31 -5.21
C GLY A 80 8.41 11.65 -5.27
N TYR A 81 8.89 12.05 -6.45
CA TYR A 81 10.27 12.45 -6.70
C TYR A 81 10.51 13.96 -6.53
N ASP A 82 9.46 14.76 -6.35
CA ASP A 82 9.57 16.23 -6.40
C ASP A 82 10.58 16.77 -5.40
N LEU A 83 10.54 16.28 -4.16
CA LEU A 83 11.49 16.69 -3.12
C LEU A 83 12.93 16.36 -3.52
N ALA A 84 13.16 15.14 -3.99
CA ALA A 84 14.48 14.67 -4.40
C ALA A 84 15.02 15.48 -5.58
N ILE A 85 14.17 15.78 -6.56
CA ILE A 85 14.50 16.63 -7.72
C ILE A 85 14.83 18.06 -7.27
N ALA A 86 14.02 18.66 -6.40
CA ALA A 86 14.26 20.00 -5.89
C ALA A 86 15.62 20.09 -5.19
N CYS A 87 15.91 19.16 -4.29
CA CYS A 87 17.19 19.11 -3.56
C CYS A 87 18.38 18.87 -4.49
N ALA A 88 18.25 18.01 -5.50
CA ALA A 88 19.33 17.77 -6.47
C ALA A 88 19.65 19.05 -7.26
N VAL A 89 18.63 19.75 -7.78
CA VAL A 89 18.84 20.98 -8.54
C VAL A 89 19.44 22.08 -7.68
N LEU A 90 18.94 22.27 -6.45
CA LEU A 90 19.44 23.31 -5.55
C LEU A 90 20.87 23.04 -5.08
N ALA A 91 21.22 21.77 -4.84
CA ALA A 91 22.59 21.37 -4.53
C ALA A 91 23.53 21.58 -5.72
N ALA A 92 23.11 21.21 -6.94
CA ALA A 92 23.89 21.45 -8.16
C ALA A 92 24.10 22.95 -8.42
N ALA A 93 23.10 23.77 -8.08
CA ALA A 93 23.14 25.23 -8.17
C ALA A 93 23.96 25.90 -7.07
N LYS A 94 24.40 25.14 -6.05
CA LYS A 94 25.06 25.64 -4.83
C LYS A 94 24.17 26.57 -3.98
N GLU A 95 22.86 26.46 -4.14
CA GLU A 95 21.85 27.17 -3.32
C GLU A 95 21.55 26.44 -2.00
N ALA A 96 21.94 25.15 -1.91
CA ALA A 96 21.83 24.35 -0.70
C ALA A 96 23.07 23.44 -0.53
N PRO A 97 23.51 23.16 0.70
CA PRO A 97 24.58 22.20 0.96
C PRO A 97 24.21 20.78 0.50
N SER A 98 25.17 20.06 -0.06
CA SER A 98 24.95 18.70 -0.57
C SER A 98 25.32 17.59 0.41
N ASP A 99 26.14 17.88 1.42
CA ASP A 99 26.64 16.86 2.35
C ASP A 99 25.53 16.13 3.12
N PRO A 100 24.48 16.80 3.64
CA PRO A 100 23.41 16.08 4.36
C PRO A 100 22.55 15.19 3.45
N LEU A 101 22.59 15.39 2.14
CA LEU A 101 21.86 14.57 1.15
C LEU A 101 22.52 13.20 0.94
N GLN A 102 23.80 13.05 1.28
CA GLN A 102 24.51 11.79 1.15
C GLN A 102 23.89 10.73 2.07
N GLY A 103 23.45 9.61 1.50
CA GLY A 103 22.80 8.54 2.26
C GLY A 103 21.38 8.85 2.74
N THR A 104 20.78 9.94 2.25
CA THR A 104 19.41 10.37 2.58
C THR A 104 18.46 10.10 1.42
N VAL A 105 17.40 9.34 1.70
CA VAL A 105 16.27 9.16 0.76
C VAL A 105 15.24 10.27 0.97
N LEU A 106 14.77 10.86 -0.14
CA LEU A 106 13.82 11.95 -0.17
C LEU A 106 12.55 11.49 -0.89
N LEU A 107 11.42 11.56 -0.18
CA LEU A 107 10.11 11.20 -0.70
C LEU A 107 9.14 12.35 -0.48
N GLY A 108 8.25 12.59 -1.45
CA GLY A 108 7.13 13.52 -1.29
C GLY A 108 6.84 14.33 -2.54
N GLU A 109 5.57 14.69 -2.70
CA GLU A 109 5.10 15.62 -3.72
C GLU A 109 5.24 17.05 -3.22
N LEU A 110 5.69 17.97 -4.07
CA LEU A 110 5.70 19.39 -3.75
C LEU A 110 4.44 20.05 -4.32
N ALA A 111 3.67 20.71 -3.49
CA ALA A 111 2.66 21.64 -3.97
C ALA A 111 3.33 22.92 -4.49
N LEU A 112 2.62 23.68 -5.34
CA LEU A 112 3.18 24.90 -5.95
C LEU A 112 3.63 25.94 -4.91
N ASP A 113 3.02 25.95 -3.72
CA ASP A 113 3.35 26.85 -2.60
C ASP A 113 4.49 26.34 -1.71
N GLY A 114 5.14 25.22 -2.08
CA GLY A 114 6.24 24.64 -1.31
C GLY A 114 5.80 23.67 -0.22
N ARG A 115 4.50 23.46 0.03
CA ARG A 115 4.05 22.40 0.96
C ARG A 115 4.44 21.01 0.46
N LEU A 116 4.89 20.17 1.38
CA LEU A 116 5.25 18.78 1.11
C LEU A 116 4.05 17.88 1.41
N ARG A 117 3.62 17.12 0.39
CA ARG A 117 2.42 16.27 0.42
C ARG A 117 2.78 14.79 0.46
N SER A 118 1.96 14.04 1.19
CA SER A 118 2.02 12.58 1.33
C SER A 118 1.96 11.87 -0.02
N VAL A 119 2.73 10.78 -0.13
CA VAL A 119 2.75 9.89 -1.29
C VAL A 119 2.44 8.48 -0.83
N ARG A 120 2.03 7.62 -1.76
CA ARG A 120 1.70 6.22 -1.46
C ARG A 120 2.96 5.37 -1.46
N GLY A 121 2.95 4.28 -0.69
CA GLY A 121 4.05 3.31 -0.69
C GLY A 121 5.30 3.80 0.04
N VAL A 122 5.18 4.67 1.04
CA VAL A 122 6.33 5.17 1.82
C VAL A 122 7.01 4.01 2.54
N LEU A 123 6.27 3.13 3.21
CA LEU A 123 6.83 1.98 3.91
C LEU A 123 7.66 1.05 2.99
N PRO A 124 7.12 0.50 1.88
CA PRO A 124 7.92 -0.35 1.00
C PRO A 124 9.10 0.39 0.37
N ALA A 125 8.95 1.70 0.08
CA ALA A 125 10.05 2.52 -0.39
C ALA A 125 11.20 2.59 0.62
N LEU A 126 10.90 2.87 1.89
CA LEU A 126 11.91 3.00 2.93
C LEU A 126 12.54 1.67 3.34
N LEU A 127 11.78 0.57 3.31
CA LEU A 127 12.33 -0.78 3.47
C LEU A 127 13.38 -1.08 2.39
N ALA A 128 13.10 -0.71 1.12
CA ALA A 128 14.07 -0.87 0.03
C ALA A 128 15.29 0.04 0.18
N ALA A 129 15.08 1.31 0.56
CA ALA A 129 16.16 2.26 0.83
C ALA A 129 17.12 1.74 1.92
N LYS A 130 16.57 1.23 3.03
CA LYS A 130 17.34 0.61 4.11
C LYS A 130 18.14 -0.61 3.63
N ARG A 131 17.54 -1.48 2.80
CA ARG A 131 18.21 -2.70 2.28
C ARG A 131 19.47 -2.38 1.47
N VAL A 132 19.51 -1.24 0.78
CA VAL A 132 20.71 -0.80 0.02
C VAL A 132 21.66 0.08 0.85
N GLY A 133 21.40 0.24 2.16
CA GLY A 133 22.29 0.91 3.09
C GLY A 133 22.09 2.42 3.23
N LEU A 134 21.00 3.00 2.72
CA LEU A 134 20.64 4.39 3.03
C LEU A 134 20.27 4.49 4.52
N ARG A 135 20.71 5.57 5.17
CA ARG A 135 20.68 5.70 6.63
C ARG A 135 19.62 6.66 7.14
N ARG A 136 19.19 7.59 6.28
CA ARG A 136 18.25 8.65 6.63
C ARG A 136 17.13 8.75 5.60
N ALA A 137 15.94 9.13 6.05
CA ALA A 137 14.80 9.44 5.21
C ALA A 137 14.17 10.77 5.59
N ILE A 138 13.82 11.58 4.59
CA ILE A 138 12.94 12.73 4.75
C ILE A 138 11.64 12.45 4.00
N VAL A 139 10.55 12.53 4.74
CA VAL A 139 9.20 12.24 4.25
C VAL A 139 8.24 13.39 4.58
N PRO A 140 7.07 13.46 3.93
CA PRO A 140 6.00 14.36 4.34
C PRO A 140 5.58 14.10 5.79
N ALA A 141 5.29 15.17 6.53
CA ALA A 141 4.90 15.10 7.94
C ALA A 141 3.71 14.13 8.18
N GLY A 142 2.72 14.11 7.28
CA GLY A 142 1.56 13.22 7.38
C GLY A 142 1.89 11.72 7.22
N THR A 143 3.04 11.38 6.65
CA THR A 143 3.52 9.99 6.50
C THR A 143 4.64 9.64 7.48
N LEU A 144 5.02 10.57 8.36
CA LEU A 144 6.05 10.34 9.36
C LEU A 144 5.75 9.14 10.28
N PRO A 145 4.52 8.94 10.78
CA PRO A 145 4.19 7.76 11.60
C PRO A 145 4.41 6.43 10.86
N GLU A 146 4.03 6.36 9.58
CA GLU A 146 4.25 5.18 8.73
C GLU A 146 5.74 4.94 8.50
N ALA A 147 6.48 5.99 8.17
CA ALA A 147 7.90 5.90 7.90
C ALA A 147 8.70 5.45 9.13
N ALA A 148 8.29 5.87 10.33
CA ALA A 148 8.90 5.49 11.60
C ALA A 148 8.83 3.99 11.92
N LEU A 149 7.98 3.22 11.22
CA LEU A 149 7.92 1.75 11.37
C LEU A 149 9.20 1.05 10.87
N VAL A 150 10.01 1.72 10.04
CA VAL A 150 11.26 1.16 9.52
C VAL A 150 12.38 1.30 10.56
N ALA A 151 12.47 0.31 11.45
CA ALA A 151 13.51 0.25 12.47
C ALA A 151 14.93 0.37 11.84
N GLY A 152 15.83 1.13 12.47
CA GLY A 152 17.22 1.27 12.01
C GLY A 152 17.41 2.22 10.82
N LEU A 153 16.40 3.01 10.46
CA LEU A 153 16.50 4.13 9.52
C LEU A 153 16.18 5.42 10.28
N GLU A 154 17.03 6.46 10.16
CA GLU A 154 16.76 7.76 10.76
C GLU A 154 15.67 8.47 9.93
N VAL A 155 14.45 8.54 10.45
CA VAL A 155 13.33 9.16 9.73
C VAL A 155 13.02 10.54 10.29
N ARG A 156 12.88 11.52 9.40
CA ARG A 156 12.50 12.90 9.71
C ARG A 156 11.31 13.32 8.84
N GLY A 157 10.41 14.12 9.40
CA GLY A 157 9.24 14.66 8.68
C GLY A 157 9.41 16.12 8.31
N ALA A 158 8.96 16.52 7.12
CA ALA A 158 8.90 17.92 6.70
C ALA A 158 7.48 18.31 6.30
N ARG A 159 7.07 19.56 6.60
CA ARG A 159 5.80 20.14 6.16
C ARG A 159 5.95 20.92 4.86
N THR A 160 7.14 21.49 4.64
CA THR A 160 7.45 22.31 3.48
C THR A 160 8.84 22.01 2.93
N LEU A 161 9.11 22.44 1.70
CA LEU A 161 10.46 22.45 1.14
C LEU A 161 11.38 23.36 1.96
N ALA A 162 10.88 24.49 2.49
CA ALA A 162 11.67 25.39 3.33
C ALA A 162 12.25 24.67 4.56
N ASP A 163 11.46 23.84 5.24
CA ASP A 163 11.92 23.03 6.38
C ASP A 163 13.15 22.17 6.00
N VAL A 164 13.13 21.58 4.79
CA VAL A 164 14.22 20.75 4.28
C VAL A 164 15.44 21.60 3.91
N LEU A 165 15.24 22.78 3.34
CA LEU A 165 16.34 23.68 2.99
C LEU A 165 17.04 24.24 4.23
N ASP A 166 16.29 24.59 5.27
CA ASP A 166 16.85 25.08 6.52
C ASP A 166 17.60 23.95 7.24
N TRP A 167 17.08 22.73 7.22
CA TRP A 167 17.83 21.54 7.64
C TRP A 167 19.14 21.35 6.87
N LEU A 168 19.13 21.49 5.54
CA LEU A 168 20.34 21.38 4.73
C LEU A 168 21.39 22.43 5.12
N ARG A 169 20.95 23.61 5.57
CA ARG A 169 21.81 24.72 6.05
C ARG A 169 22.30 24.53 7.48
N GLY A 170 21.81 23.51 8.19
CA GLY A 170 22.18 23.23 9.58
C GLY A 170 21.35 23.99 10.63
N GLU A 171 20.22 24.56 10.24
CA GLU A 171 19.30 25.21 11.18
C GLU A 171 18.63 24.14 12.08
N PRO A 172 18.60 24.35 13.42
CA PRO A 172 18.09 23.36 14.36
C PRO A 172 16.54 23.29 14.34
N ASN A 173 15.99 22.12 14.68
CA ASN A 173 14.55 21.87 14.91
C ASN A 173 13.62 22.21 13.73
N THR A 174 14.12 22.15 12.50
CA THR A 174 13.35 22.40 11.27
C THR A 174 12.54 21.19 10.83
N LEU A 175 13.10 19.99 11.00
CA LEU A 175 12.41 18.73 10.71
C LEU A 175 11.76 18.14 11.96
N LEU A 176 10.62 17.51 11.75
CA LEU A 176 9.88 16.78 12.77
C LEU A 176 10.55 15.44 13.06
N GLU A 177 10.63 15.09 14.34
CA GLU A 177 10.96 13.74 14.78
C GLU A 177 9.68 12.90 14.86
N PRO A 178 9.77 11.58 14.63
CA PRO A 178 8.68 10.68 14.96
C PRO A 178 8.26 10.89 16.41
N GLY A 179 6.97 11.11 16.66
CA GLY A 179 6.45 11.03 18.02
C GLY A 179 6.61 9.62 18.57
N GLU A 180 6.43 9.44 19.88
CA GLU A 180 6.26 8.09 20.43
C GLU A 180 5.16 7.39 19.65
N ALA A 181 5.47 6.21 19.10
CA ALA A 181 4.53 5.42 18.33
C ALA A 181 3.36 5.07 19.26
N VAL A 182 2.27 5.81 19.16
CA VAL A 182 1.01 5.42 19.75
C VAL A 182 0.62 4.15 19.00
N ARG A 183 0.87 3.00 19.63
CA ARG A 183 0.20 1.77 19.21
C ARG A 183 -1.27 2.12 19.22
N SER A 184 -1.88 2.20 18.06
CA SER A 184 -3.34 2.27 18.00
C SER A 184 -3.83 0.92 18.50
N ALA A 185 -3.99 0.80 19.82
CA ALA A 185 -4.94 -0.14 20.35
C ALA A 185 -6.25 0.29 19.69
N SER A 186 -6.74 -0.50 18.74
CA SER A 186 -8.11 -0.39 18.27
C SER A 186 -8.98 -0.36 19.53
N THR A 187 -9.53 0.80 19.86
CA THR A 187 -10.33 0.99 21.08
C THR A 187 -11.70 0.35 20.96
N GLU A 188 -12.08 -0.13 19.76
CA GLU A 188 -13.28 -0.93 19.59
C GLU A 188 -13.02 -2.36 20.07
N PRO A 189 -13.84 -2.89 21.01
CA PRO A 189 -13.75 -4.28 21.41
C PRO A 189 -14.02 -5.17 20.20
N GLU A 190 -13.12 -6.13 19.98
CA GLU A 190 -13.30 -7.09 18.90
C GLU A 190 -14.50 -7.99 19.19
N PRO A 191 -15.28 -8.35 18.16
CA PRO A 191 -16.35 -9.33 18.33
C PRO A 191 -15.78 -10.67 18.82
N ASP A 192 -16.32 -11.20 19.90
CA ASP A 192 -15.87 -12.46 20.50
C ASP A 192 -16.74 -13.64 20.05
N LEU A 193 -16.14 -14.82 19.90
CA LEU A 193 -16.86 -16.06 19.63
C LEU A 193 -17.82 -16.44 20.77
N ALA A 194 -17.52 -16.03 22.00
CA ALA A 194 -18.39 -16.18 23.16
C ALA A 194 -19.76 -15.50 23.00
N ASP A 195 -19.84 -14.45 22.16
CA ASP A 195 -21.11 -13.76 21.86
C ASP A 195 -22.04 -14.61 20.99
N VAL A 196 -21.54 -15.69 20.37
CA VAL A 196 -22.34 -16.57 19.51
C VAL A 196 -23.12 -17.56 20.37
N VAL A 197 -24.42 -17.28 20.51
CA VAL A 197 -25.37 -18.15 21.20
C VAL A 197 -25.73 -19.35 20.31
N GLY A 198 -25.45 -20.56 20.79
CA GLY A 198 -25.70 -21.81 20.07
C GLY A 198 -24.59 -22.17 19.06
N GLN A 199 -24.93 -23.00 18.07
CA GLN A 199 -24.03 -23.46 17.00
C GLN A 199 -22.71 -24.12 17.46
N PRO A 200 -22.72 -25.08 18.42
CA PRO A 200 -21.49 -25.63 18.97
C PRO A 200 -20.58 -26.26 17.91
N GLU A 201 -21.15 -26.90 16.89
CA GLU A 201 -20.41 -27.49 15.77
C GLU A 201 -19.73 -26.41 14.91
N ALA A 202 -20.42 -25.29 14.63
CA ALA A 202 -19.88 -24.22 13.81
C ALA A 202 -18.79 -23.43 14.55
N ARG A 203 -18.95 -23.21 15.86
CA ARG A 203 -17.92 -22.59 16.70
C ARG A 203 -16.67 -23.48 16.76
N TRP A 204 -16.85 -24.78 16.97
CA TRP A 204 -15.75 -25.74 16.96
C TRP A 204 -15.03 -25.77 15.61
N ALA A 205 -15.78 -25.79 14.49
CA ALA A 205 -15.18 -25.72 13.16
C ALA A 205 -14.38 -24.42 12.94
N LEU A 206 -14.82 -23.30 13.51
CA LEU A 206 -14.12 -22.02 13.45
C LEU A 206 -12.81 -22.06 14.24
N GLU A 207 -12.81 -22.64 15.44
CA GLU A 207 -11.62 -22.82 16.28
C GLU A 207 -10.59 -23.74 15.60
N VAL A 208 -11.04 -24.87 15.04
CA VAL A 208 -10.19 -25.79 14.26
C VAL A 208 -9.61 -25.08 13.03
N ALA A 209 -10.43 -24.31 12.32
CA ALA A 209 -9.98 -23.55 11.15
C ALA A 209 -8.96 -22.48 11.53
N ALA A 210 -9.17 -21.76 12.64
CA ALA A 210 -8.22 -20.77 13.16
C ALA A 210 -6.87 -21.40 13.53
N ALA A 211 -6.90 -22.50 14.29
CA ALA A 211 -5.70 -23.20 14.75
C ALA A 211 -4.89 -23.82 13.59
N GLY A 212 -5.57 -24.37 12.58
CA GLY A 212 -4.95 -25.03 11.43
C GLY A 212 -4.70 -24.14 10.21
N GLY A 213 -5.16 -22.90 10.22
CA GLY A 213 -5.14 -22.02 9.04
C GLY A 213 -6.00 -22.54 7.87
N HIS A 214 -7.03 -23.34 8.16
CA HIS A 214 -7.84 -24.00 7.13
C HIS A 214 -8.85 -23.04 6.50
N HIS A 215 -9.04 -23.14 5.19
CA HIS A 215 -10.17 -22.48 4.55
C HIS A 215 -11.49 -23.08 5.03
N LEU A 216 -12.54 -22.27 5.12
CA LEU A 216 -13.82 -22.66 5.72
C LEU A 216 -15.00 -22.31 4.80
N LEU A 217 -15.96 -23.22 4.67
CA LEU A 217 -17.26 -22.97 4.03
C LEU A 217 -18.38 -23.09 5.06
N LEU A 218 -19.08 -21.98 5.30
CA LEU A 218 -20.28 -21.90 6.12
C LEU A 218 -21.51 -22.00 5.22
N ALA A 219 -22.19 -23.14 5.24
CA ALA A 219 -23.39 -23.39 4.44
C ALA A 219 -24.61 -23.55 5.34
N GLY A 220 -25.68 -22.81 5.06
CA GLY A 220 -26.94 -22.94 5.81
C GLY A 220 -27.97 -21.89 5.45
N PRO A 221 -29.19 -21.96 6.01
CA PRO A 221 -30.26 -20.98 5.81
C PRO A 221 -29.84 -19.53 6.13
N PRO A 222 -30.53 -18.51 5.60
CA PRO A 222 -30.29 -17.12 5.99
C PRO A 222 -30.59 -16.91 7.48
N GLY A 223 -29.93 -15.93 8.09
CA GLY A 223 -30.15 -15.59 9.50
C GLY A 223 -29.55 -16.57 10.53
N THR A 224 -28.87 -17.64 10.10
CA THR A 224 -28.26 -18.65 11.01
C THR A 224 -26.94 -18.23 11.64
N GLY A 225 -26.48 -16.99 11.39
CA GLY A 225 -25.26 -16.45 11.99
C GLY A 225 -23.98 -16.69 11.20
N LYS A 226 -24.02 -17.08 9.92
CA LYS A 226 -22.82 -17.31 9.08
C LYS A 226 -21.86 -16.12 9.07
N THR A 227 -22.37 -14.94 8.75
CA THR A 227 -21.61 -13.67 8.75
C THR A 227 -21.16 -13.27 10.15
N MET A 228 -21.99 -13.56 11.17
CA MET A 228 -21.64 -13.32 12.57
C MET A 228 -20.40 -14.15 12.94
N LEU A 229 -20.44 -15.47 12.71
CA LEU A 229 -19.33 -16.40 12.94
C LEU A 229 -18.05 -15.96 12.22
N ALA A 230 -18.13 -15.69 10.92
CA ALA A 230 -16.96 -15.29 10.13
C ALA A 230 -16.26 -14.04 10.68
N ARG A 231 -17.03 -13.05 11.16
CA ARG A 231 -16.48 -11.80 11.75
C ARG A 231 -15.78 -11.99 13.10
N ARG A 232 -15.95 -13.15 13.77
CA ARG A 232 -15.26 -13.48 15.03
C ARG A 232 -13.93 -14.21 14.81
N LEU A 233 -13.71 -14.75 13.61
CA LEU A 233 -12.49 -15.47 13.30
C LEU A 233 -11.20 -14.65 13.53
N PRO A 234 -11.13 -13.34 13.23
CA PRO A 234 -9.93 -12.54 13.51
C PRO A 234 -9.49 -12.60 14.98
N GLY A 235 -10.45 -12.59 15.92
CA GLY A 235 -10.16 -12.63 17.37
C GLY A 235 -9.62 -13.98 17.87
N LEU A 236 -9.74 -15.05 17.05
CA LEU A 236 -9.16 -16.37 17.35
C LEU A 236 -7.73 -16.53 16.80
N LEU A 237 -7.32 -15.66 15.89
CA LEU A 237 -6.00 -15.72 15.26
C LEU A 237 -4.95 -15.05 16.17
N PRO A 238 -3.70 -15.55 16.17
CA PRO A 238 -2.63 -14.86 16.88
C PRO A 238 -2.37 -13.48 16.27
N PRO A 239 -1.84 -12.52 17.05
CA PRO A 239 -1.35 -11.26 16.51
C PRO A 239 -0.27 -11.52 15.45
N LEU A 240 -0.15 -10.61 14.49
CA LEU A 240 0.86 -10.72 13.44
C LEU A 240 2.26 -10.63 14.03
N SER A 241 3.20 -11.40 13.47
CA SER A 241 4.62 -11.17 13.73
C SER A 241 5.02 -9.78 13.24
N SER A 242 6.11 -9.22 13.74
CA SER A 242 6.57 -7.90 13.28
C SER A 242 6.86 -7.85 11.77
N GLU A 243 7.33 -8.96 11.19
CA GLU A 243 7.56 -9.07 9.75
C GLU A 243 6.24 -9.11 8.97
N ASP A 244 5.30 -9.97 9.38
CA ASP A 244 3.99 -10.07 8.76
C ASP A 244 3.20 -8.75 8.85
N ALA A 245 3.30 -8.07 10.00
CA ALA A 245 2.68 -6.76 10.20
C ALA A 245 3.22 -5.71 9.22
N LEU A 246 4.54 -5.72 8.95
CA LEU A 246 5.14 -4.83 7.94
C LEU A 246 4.71 -5.20 6.52
N GLU A 247 4.59 -6.49 6.17
CA GLU A 247 4.08 -6.93 4.87
C GLU A 247 2.64 -6.43 4.63
N VAL A 248 1.75 -6.65 5.61
CA VAL A 248 0.35 -6.21 5.54
C VAL A 248 0.25 -4.68 5.50
N THR A 249 1.05 -4.00 6.30
CA THR A 249 1.11 -2.53 6.31
C THR A 249 1.60 -1.98 4.97
N ALA A 250 2.59 -2.61 4.34
CA ALA A 250 3.11 -2.19 3.04
C ALA A 250 2.05 -2.28 1.93
N ILE A 251 1.22 -3.34 1.94
CA ILE A 251 0.09 -3.47 1.00
C ILE A 251 -0.90 -2.31 1.19
N ASN A 252 -1.22 -1.96 2.43
CA ASN A 252 -2.17 -0.89 2.75
C ASN A 252 -1.59 0.51 2.47
N SER A 253 -0.27 0.70 2.63
CA SER A 253 0.45 1.91 2.21
C SER A 253 0.30 2.18 0.71
N VAL A 254 0.51 1.14 -0.11
CA VAL A 254 0.37 1.24 -1.58
C VAL A 254 -1.09 1.45 -1.98
N ALA A 255 -2.02 0.82 -1.25
CA ALA A 255 -3.46 1.04 -1.45
C ALA A 255 -3.91 2.46 -1.04
N GLY A 256 -3.15 3.15 -0.19
CA GLY A 256 -3.52 4.44 0.40
C GLY A 256 -4.62 4.30 1.45
N LEU A 257 -4.57 3.23 2.25
CA LEU A 257 -5.57 2.89 3.26
C LEU A 257 -5.08 3.08 4.71
N LEU A 258 -3.82 3.46 4.90
CA LEU A 258 -3.27 3.72 6.24
C LEU A 258 -3.83 5.01 6.82
N THR A 259 -4.00 5.02 8.14
CA THR A 259 -4.45 6.18 8.91
C THR A 259 -3.26 6.82 9.63
N GLU A 260 -3.36 8.13 9.91
CA GLU A 260 -2.30 8.88 10.60
C GLU A 260 -2.10 8.43 12.06
N HIS A 261 -3.14 7.89 12.71
CA HIS A 261 -3.16 7.57 14.14
C HIS A 261 -2.81 6.12 14.49
N GLY A 262 -2.54 5.28 13.49
CA GLY A 262 -2.26 3.86 13.67
C GLY A 262 -1.77 3.22 12.38
N PRO A 263 -0.53 3.54 11.94
CA PRO A 263 -0.06 3.11 10.65
C PRO A 263 0.31 1.62 10.63
N LEU A 264 0.66 1.02 11.77
CA LEU A 264 1.02 -0.40 11.85
C LEU A 264 -0.24 -1.25 11.96
N ILE A 265 -0.40 -2.19 11.03
CA ILE A 265 -1.44 -3.22 11.10
C ILE A 265 -0.83 -4.45 11.78
N ASP A 266 -1.07 -4.61 13.08
CA ASP A 266 -0.53 -5.70 13.92
C ASP A 266 -1.51 -6.85 14.14
N LYS A 267 -2.74 -6.72 13.62
CA LYS A 267 -3.78 -7.74 13.66
C LYS A 267 -4.10 -8.30 12.28
N PRO A 268 -4.46 -9.59 12.18
CA PRO A 268 -4.90 -10.19 10.93
C PRO A 268 -6.04 -9.39 10.27
N PRO A 269 -5.88 -8.90 9.03
CA PRO A 269 -6.92 -8.12 8.37
C PRO A 269 -8.15 -8.97 8.05
N PHE A 270 -9.35 -8.40 8.17
CA PHE A 270 -10.59 -9.02 7.72
C PHE A 270 -11.14 -8.25 6.52
N VAL A 271 -11.14 -8.85 5.33
CA VAL A 271 -11.60 -8.23 4.09
C VAL A 271 -12.83 -8.94 3.57
N ALA A 272 -13.96 -8.23 3.51
CA ALA A 272 -15.24 -8.76 3.06
C ALA A 272 -15.80 -7.96 1.87
N PRO A 273 -15.36 -8.24 0.62
CA PRO A 273 -15.90 -7.56 -0.56
C PRO A 273 -17.36 -7.95 -0.80
N HIS A 274 -18.16 -7.04 -1.35
CA HIS A 274 -19.53 -7.35 -1.76
C HIS A 274 -19.53 -8.25 -3.01
N HIS A 275 -20.54 -9.11 -3.19
CA HIS A 275 -20.64 -10.02 -4.34
C HIS A 275 -20.82 -9.33 -5.71
N THR A 276 -20.91 -7.99 -5.76
CA THR A 276 -20.90 -7.19 -7.00
C THR A 276 -19.49 -6.69 -7.36
N THR A 277 -18.49 -6.98 -6.54
CA THR A 277 -17.10 -6.61 -6.78
C THR A 277 -16.61 -7.20 -8.10
N SER A 278 -15.89 -6.40 -8.89
CA SER A 278 -15.29 -6.84 -10.15
C SER A 278 -14.13 -7.82 -9.92
N VAL A 279 -13.76 -8.58 -10.94
CA VAL A 279 -12.55 -9.42 -10.89
C VAL A 279 -11.32 -8.58 -10.53
N SER A 280 -11.15 -7.40 -11.15
CA SER A 280 -10.02 -6.51 -10.88
C SER A 280 -9.98 -5.95 -9.46
N ALA A 281 -11.11 -5.74 -8.80
CA ALA A 281 -11.15 -5.32 -7.40
C ALA A 281 -10.93 -6.51 -6.44
N LEU A 282 -11.26 -7.73 -6.86
CA LEU A 282 -11.06 -8.95 -6.09
C LEU A 282 -9.60 -9.40 -6.09
N VAL A 283 -8.99 -9.58 -7.28
CA VAL A 283 -7.60 -10.07 -7.41
C VAL A 283 -6.58 -8.94 -7.50
N GLY A 284 -6.99 -7.76 -7.95
CA GLY A 284 -6.09 -6.63 -8.18
C GLY A 284 -6.00 -6.22 -9.65
N GLY A 285 -5.31 -5.10 -9.90
CA GLY A 285 -5.12 -4.53 -11.22
C GLY A 285 -5.70 -3.12 -11.37
N GLY A 286 -6.43 -2.86 -12.45
CA GLY A 286 -6.92 -1.52 -12.81
C GLY A 286 -6.10 -0.82 -13.89
N THR A 287 -6.53 0.39 -14.27
CA THR A 287 -5.85 1.28 -15.21
C THR A 287 -4.74 2.07 -14.49
N GLY A 288 -3.57 2.19 -15.12
CA GLY A 288 -2.39 2.83 -14.51
C GLY A 288 -1.58 1.87 -13.63
N LEU A 289 -1.09 2.35 -12.48
CA LEU A 289 -0.41 1.52 -11.48
C LEU A 289 -1.37 0.44 -10.97
N ALA A 290 -1.04 -0.84 -11.23
CA ALA A 290 -1.83 -1.96 -10.75
C ALA A 290 -1.96 -1.86 -9.23
N LYS A 291 -3.19 -1.89 -8.70
CA LYS A 291 -3.45 -1.80 -7.26
C LYS A 291 -3.66 -3.21 -6.67
N PRO A 292 -3.35 -3.41 -5.37
CA PRO A 292 -3.67 -4.66 -4.69
C PRO A 292 -5.18 -4.91 -4.68
N GLY A 293 -5.59 -6.16 -4.91
CA GLY A 293 -6.98 -6.60 -4.80
C GLY A 293 -7.43 -6.84 -3.37
N ALA A 294 -8.71 -7.22 -3.20
CA ALA A 294 -9.23 -7.69 -1.91
C ALA A 294 -8.44 -8.88 -1.36
N VAL A 295 -8.01 -9.83 -2.20
CA VAL A 295 -7.21 -10.98 -1.77
C VAL A 295 -5.86 -10.58 -1.19
N SER A 296 -5.18 -9.60 -1.80
CA SER A 296 -3.91 -9.09 -1.30
C SER A 296 -4.08 -8.25 -0.04
N ARG A 297 -5.17 -7.46 0.06
CA ARG A 297 -5.49 -6.74 1.30
C ARG A 297 -5.81 -7.67 2.47
N ALA A 298 -6.23 -8.91 2.20
CA ALA A 298 -6.46 -9.95 3.18
C ALA A 298 -5.21 -10.75 3.54
N HIS A 299 -4.02 -10.38 3.03
CA HIS A 299 -2.79 -11.10 3.30
C HIS A 299 -2.53 -11.23 4.82
N ARG A 300 -2.10 -12.42 5.26
CA ARG A 300 -1.95 -12.84 6.66
C ARG A 300 -3.21 -12.71 7.52
N GLY A 301 -4.37 -12.54 6.89
CA GLY A 301 -5.66 -12.50 7.54
C GLY A 301 -6.69 -13.28 6.76
N ILE A 302 -7.91 -12.74 6.69
CA ILE A 302 -9.11 -13.44 6.26
C ILE A 302 -9.72 -12.73 5.05
N LEU A 303 -9.94 -13.48 3.98
CA LEU A 303 -10.80 -13.07 2.87
C LEU A 303 -12.17 -13.73 3.07
N PHE A 304 -13.18 -12.93 3.40
CA PHE A 304 -14.55 -13.41 3.60
C PHE A 304 -15.43 -13.11 2.40
N LEU A 305 -15.95 -14.13 1.74
CA LEU A 305 -16.93 -13.97 0.65
C LEU A 305 -18.30 -14.39 1.16
N ASP A 306 -19.10 -13.41 1.58
CA ASP A 306 -20.50 -13.65 1.89
C ASP A 306 -21.29 -13.91 0.61
N GLU A 307 -22.31 -14.75 0.70
CA GLU A 307 -23.11 -15.16 -0.46
C GLU A 307 -22.25 -15.64 -1.63
N ALA A 308 -21.27 -16.51 -1.37
CA ALA A 308 -20.25 -16.94 -2.33
C ALA A 308 -20.82 -17.42 -3.68
N ALA A 309 -22.00 -18.05 -3.68
CA ALA A 309 -22.69 -18.48 -4.90
C ALA A 309 -23.11 -17.31 -5.83
N GLU A 310 -23.22 -16.08 -5.31
CA GLU A 310 -23.56 -14.87 -6.08
C GLU A 310 -22.34 -14.20 -6.72
N PHE A 311 -21.12 -14.51 -6.27
CA PHE A 311 -19.90 -14.12 -6.98
C PHE A 311 -19.82 -14.80 -8.35
N GLY A 312 -20.31 -16.04 -8.44
CA GLY A 312 -20.29 -16.84 -9.66
C GLY A 312 -18.89 -17.33 -10.05
N PRO A 313 -18.82 -18.30 -10.99
CA PRO A 313 -17.61 -19.09 -11.22
C PRO A 313 -16.41 -18.27 -11.66
N GLN A 314 -16.61 -17.26 -12.51
CA GLN A 314 -15.51 -16.45 -13.05
C GLN A 314 -14.72 -15.71 -11.95
N ARG A 315 -15.41 -15.15 -10.94
CA ARG A 315 -14.77 -14.41 -9.86
C ARG A 315 -14.11 -15.32 -8.85
N LEU A 316 -14.75 -16.46 -8.52
CA LEU A 316 -14.16 -17.47 -7.65
C LEU A 316 -12.91 -18.09 -8.31
N ASN A 317 -12.95 -18.40 -9.61
CA ASN A 317 -11.81 -18.93 -10.34
C ASN A 317 -10.62 -17.98 -10.41
N ALA A 318 -10.88 -16.67 -10.44
CA ALA A 318 -9.81 -15.68 -10.45
C ALA A 318 -8.96 -15.73 -9.16
N LEU A 319 -9.52 -16.22 -8.04
CA LEU A 319 -8.79 -16.35 -6.78
C LEU A 319 -7.86 -17.57 -6.73
N ARG A 320 -8.06 -18.57 -7.61
CA ARG A 320 -7.37 -19.86 -7.54
C ARG A 320 -5.85 -19.73 -7.46
N THR A 321 -5.24 -19.03 -8.43
CA THR A 321 -3.79 -18.83 -8.47
C THR A 321 -3.28 -18.09 -7.24
N ALA A 322 -4.04 -17.10 -6.75
CA ALA A 322 -3.64 -16.33 -5.57
C ALA A 322 -3.62 -17.20 -4.30
N LEU A 323 -4.59 -18.11 -4.15
CA LEU A 323 -4.67 -19.04 -3.02
C LEU A 323 -3.63 -20.17 -3.12
N GLU A 324 -3.31 -20.64 -4.33
CA GLU A 324 -2.31 -21.67 -4.57
C GLU A 324 -0.86 -21.15 -4.41
N GLU A 325 -0.54 -20.00 -5.01
CA GLU A 325 0.83 -19.44 -5.01
C GLU A 325 1.07 -18.52 -3.80
N GLY A 326 0.02 -18.01 -3.17
CA GLY A 326 0.12 -17.04 -2.08
C GLY A 326 0.49 -15.62 -2.55
N GLU A 327 0.41 -15.34 -3.85
CA GLU A 327 0.64 -14.02 -4.44
C GLU A 327 -0.15 -13.79 -5.73
N VAL A 328 -0.37 -12.53 -6.09
CA VAL A 328 -0.94 -12.10 -7.35
C VAL A 328 0.13 -11.43 -8.19
N ARG A 329 0.23 -11.84 -9.46
CA ARG A 329 1.15 -11.28 -10.45
C ARG A 329 0.38 -10.57 -11.55
N HIS A 330 0.71 -9.31 -11.82
CA HIS A 330 0.16 -8.55 -12.93
C HIS A 330 1.24 -8.19 -13.93
N ALA A 331 1.22 -8.84 -15.10
CA ALA A 331 2.01 -8.42 -16.24
C ALA A 331 1.43 -7.14 -16.86
N ARG A 332 2.30 -6.17 -17.15
CA ARG A 332 1.99 -4.91 -17.81
C ARG A 332 3.08 -4.62 -18.85
N ARG A 333 2.81 -3.61 -19.70
CA ARG A 333 3.77 -3.11 -20.68
C ARG A 333 5.12 -2.74 -20.05
N ASP A 334 5.06 -2.22 -18.83
CA ASP A 334 6.17 -1.61 -18.11
C ASP A 334 6.83 -2.54 -17.08
N GLY A 335 6.38 -3.80 -16.97
CA GLY A 335 6.93 -4.80 -16.06
C GLY A 335 5.90 -5.71 -15.42
N ILE A 336 6.35 -6.52 -14.45
CA ILE A 336 5.49 -7.40 -13.64
C ILE A 336 5.39 -6.82 -12.24
N VAL A 337 4.16 -6.60 -11.78
CA VAL A 337 3.86 -6.16 -10.41
C VAL A 337 3.44 -7.37 -9.58
N ARG A 338 3.94 -7.48 -8.34
CA ARG A 338 3.63 -8.56 -7.41
C ARG A 338 2.96 -8.04 -6.14
N TYR A 339 1.97 -8.79 -5.66
CA TYR A 339 1.29 -8.55 -4.39
C TYR A 339 1.13 -9.85 -3.60
N PRO A 340 1.63 -9.93 -2.36
CA PRO A 340 1.35 -11.07 -1.48
C PRO A 340 -0.16 -11.24 -1.28
N ALA A 341 -0.60 -12.50 -1.14
CA ALA A 341 -2.02 -12.88 -1.10
C ALA A 341 -2.29 -14.13 -0.26
N ARG A 342 -1.35 -14.54 0.62
CA ARG A 342 -1.57 -15.63 1.59
C ARG A 342 -2.66 -15.24 2.58
N CYS A 343 -3.90 -15.66 2.38
CA CYS A 343 -5.03 -15.39 3.26
C CYS A 343 -5.81 -16.67 3.55
N GLN A 344 -6.49 -16.70 4.70
CA GLN A 344 -7.49 -17.71 4.99
C GLN A 344 -8.80 -17.35 4.28
N LEU A 345 -9.22 -18.17 3.32
CA LEU A 345 -10.50 -17.99 2.65
C LEU A 345 -11.65 -18.52 3.52
N VAL A 346 -12.64 -17.67 3.77
CA VAL A 346 -13.91 -18.05 4.40
C VAL A 346 -15.05 -17.75 3.43
N LEU A 347 -15.83 -18.76 3.10
CA LEU A 347 -17.00 -18.64 2.24
C LEU A 347 -18.26 -18.79 3.10
N ALA A 348 -19.28 -17.98 2.82
CA ALA A 348 -20.63 -18.23 3.33
C ALA A 348 -21.61 -18.36 2.17
N THR A 349 -22.54 -19.31 2.25
CA THR A 349 -23.54 -19.51 1.21
C THR A 349 -24.85 -20.04 1.79
N ASN A 350 -25.94 -19.77 1.07
CA ASN A 350 -27.19 -20.47 1.29
C ASN A 350 -27.14 -21.85 0.63
N LEU A 351 -28.11 -22.72 0.94
CA LEU A 351 -28.18 -24.07 0.35
C LEU A 351 -28.90 -24.11 -1.00
N CYS A 352 -29.67 -23.07 -1.31
CA CYS A 352 -30.46 -22.94 -2.53
C CYS A 352 -30.85 -21.47 -2.79
N PRO A 353 -31.30 -21.11 -4.01
CA PRO A 353 -31.57 -19.71 -4.34
C PRO A 353 -32.80 -19.14 -3.64
N CYS A 354 -33.80 -19.96 -3.27
CA CYS A 354 -34.97 -19.47 -2.52
C CYS A 354 -34.72 -19.24 -1.02
N ALA A 355 -33.53 -19.62 -0.51
CA ALA A 355 -33.05 -19.37 0.85
C ALA A 355 -34.15 -19.44 1.95
N PRO A 356 -34.89 -20.56 2.08
CA PRO A 356 -35.94 -20.66 3.08
C PRO A 356 -35.33 -20.74 4.49
N PRO A 357 -36.02 -20.27 5.55
CA PRO A 357 -35.55 -20.40 6.92
C PRO A 357 -35.40 -21.86 7.38
N ARG A 358 -36.23 -22.77 6.86
CA ARG A 358 -36.17 -24.21 7.09
C ARG A 358 -36.01 -24.94 5.77
N ASP A 359 -35.18 -25.97 5.75
CA ASP A 359 -34.96 -26.79 4.55
C ASP A 359 -36.24 -27.44 4.03
N SER A 360 -37.20 -27.75 4.90
CA SER A 360 -38.53 -28.28 4.56
C SER A 360 -39.36 -27.32 3.70
N ASP A 361 -39.11 -26.02 3.83
CA ASP A 361 -39.92 -24.98 3.19
C ASP A 361 -39.33 -24.59 1.81
N CYS A 362 -38.31 -25.34 1.37
CA CYS A 362 -37.67 -25.16 0.08
C CYS A 362 -38.59 -25.58 -1.07
N THR A 363 -38.93 -24.63 -1.92
CA THR A 363 -39.70 -24.86 -3.17
C THR A 363 -38.82 -25.11 -4.39
N CYS A 364 -37.48 -25.11 -4.24
CA CYS A 364 -36.57 -25.33 -5.37
C CYS A 364 -36.55 -26.79 -5.81
N SER A 365 -36.54 -27.01 -7.13
CA SER A 365 -36.28 -28.35 -7.67
C SER A 365 -34.87 -28.84 -7.30
N PRO A 366 -34.63 -30.17 -7.21
CA PRO A 366 -33.30 -30.72 -7.00
C PRO A 366 -32.26 -30.26 -8.04
N ARG A 367 -32.70 -29.96 -9.28
CA ARG A 367 -31.84 -29.39 -10.32
C ARG A 367 -31.43 -27.95 -9.99
N ALA A 368 -32.36 -27.10 -9.55
CA ALA A 368 -32.06 -25.72 -9.17
C ALA A 368 -31.10 -25.65 -7.98
N ARG A 369 -31.26 -26.52 -6.98
CA ARG A 369 -30.33 -26.65 -5.84
C ARG A 369 -28.92 -27.02 -6.29
N ARG A 370 -28.80 -28.06 -7.12
CA ARG A 370 -27.49 -28.49 -7.68
C ARG A 370 -26.85 -27.39 -8.52
N GLN A 371 -27.61 -26.70 -9.37
CA GLN A 371 -27.09 -25.61 -10.20
C GLN A 371 -26.60 -24.43 -9.35
N TYR A 372 -27.31 -24.10 -8.27
CA TYR A 372 -26.92 -23.04 -7.35
C TYR A 372 -25.62 -23.37 -6.62
N LEU A 373 -25.52 -24.56 -6.02
CA LEU A 373 -24.29 -25.02 -5.37
C LEU A 373 -23.14 -25.20 -6.37
N GLY A 374 -23.44 -25.57 -7.61
CA GLY A 374 -22.47 -25.60 -8.71
C GLY A 374 -21.92 -24.23 -9.10
N ARG A 375 -22.47 -23.11 -8.60
CA ARG A 375 -21.82 -21.80 -8.78
C ARG A 375 -20.56 -21.65 -7.93
N LEU A 376 -20.41 -22.48 -6.89
CA LEU A 376 -19.22 -22.52 -6.05
C LEU A 376 -18.08 -23.30 -6.71
N SER A 377 -18.36 -24.14 -7.71
CA SER A 377 -17.30 -24.81 -8.46
C SER A 377 -16.63 -23.81 -9.39
N GLY A 378 -15.39 -23.48 -9.06
CA GLY A 378 -14.42 -22.87 -9.96
C GLY A 378 -13.66 -23.94 -10.73
#